data_AF-A0A4Q5ESY1-F1
#
_entry.id   AF-A0A4Q5ESY1-F1
#
_cell.length_a   1.000
_cell.length_b   1.000
_cell.length_c   1.000
_cell.angle_alpha   90.00
_cell.angle_beta   90.00
_cell.angle_gamma   90.00
#
_symmetry.space_group_name_H-M   'P 1'
#
loop_
_entity.id
_entity.type
_entity.pdbx_description
1 polymer ?
#
loop_
_entity_poly.entity_id
_entity_poly.type
_entity_poly.pdbx_seq_one_letter_code
_entity_poly.pdbx_strand_id
1 'polypeptide(L)'
;MSVKKNLDYIIVLGAHVDGTRMTLALLERARRALLYLEENPGTKAVLSGGKGDGENISEAEAMYRYLTGHGINGDRLIREEESTSTKENLEFSCRKIGTTDCSVGVVTNNFHVWRGAAIARKCGFREVAMVPSRYRSWRLFIYIPREILAIIKDKLMGNL
;
A
#
# COMPACT_ATOMS: atom_id res chain seq x y z
N MET A 1 4.01 7.99 -17.02
CA MET A 1 4.96 6.89 -16.69
C MET A 1 4.22 5.58 -16.80
N SER A 2 4.73 4.65 -17.60
CA SER A 2 4.20 3.28 -17.66
C SER A 2 4.57 2.56 -16.36
N VAL A 3 3.61 1.94 -15.68
CA VAL A 3 3.88 1.14 -14.48
C VAL A 3 4.45 -0.21 -14.93
N LYS A 4 5.51 -0.69 -14.27
CA LYS A 4 6.10 -2.00 -14.58
C LYS A 4 5.03 -3.10 -14.44
N LYS A 5 4.92 -3.94 -15.46
CA LYS A 5 4.00 -5.09 -15.50
C LYS A 5 4.66 -6.35 -14.94
N ASN A 6 3.82 -7.34 -14.61
CA ASN A 6 4.20 -8.68 -14.14
C ASN A 6 5.14 -8.65 -12.93
N LEU A 7 4.84 -7.81 -11.94
CA LEU A 7 5.52 -7.87 -10.65
C LEU A 7 5.08 -9.14 -9.91
N ASP A 8 5.95 -9.72 -9.10
CA ASP A 8 5.61 -10.89 -8.28
C ASP A 8 4.56 -10.50 -7.23
N TYR A 9 4.77 -9.34 -6.59
CA TYR A 9 3.88 -8.80 -5.58
C TYR A 9 3.54 -7.33 -5.80
N ILE A 10 2.34 -6.93 -5.40
CA ILE A 10 2.04 -5.54 -5.06
C ILE A 10 1.73 -5.43 -3.57
N ILE A 11 2.19 -4.36 -2.93
CA ILE A 11 1.84 -4.03 -1.54
C ILE A 11 0.88 -2.85 -1.57
N VAL A 12 -0.35 -3.07 -1.12
CA VAL A 12 -1.38 -2.03 -1.03
C VAL A 12 -1.37 -1.49 0.38
N LEU A 13 -0.90 -0.24 0.52
CA LEU A 13 -0.79 0.41 1.82
C LEU A 13 -2.14 0.91 2.31
N GLY A 14 -2.36 0.75 3.60
CA GLY A 14 -3.50 1.24 4.36
C GLY A 14 -3.68 2.76 4.37
N ALA A 15 -4.94 3.21 4.51
CA ALA A 15 -5.34 4.62 4.46
C ALA A 15 -6.64 4.94 5.25
N HIS A 16 -6.92 4.22 6.33
CA HIS A 16 -8.08 4.33 7.22
C HIS A 16 -9.42 3.79 6.66
N VAL A 17 -10.22 3.22 7.57
CA VAL A 17 -11.60 2.77 7.39
C VAL A 17 -12.51 3.50 8.39
N ASP A 18 -13.71 3.90 7.97
CA ASP A 18 -14.75 4.44 8.86
C ASP A 18 -15.75 3.31 9.20
N GLY A 19 -15.61 2.71 10.38
CA GLY A 19 -16.34 1.51 10.77
C GLY A 19 -16.00 0.32 9.87
N THR A 20 -16.80 0.10 8.82
CA THR A 20 -16.55 -0.92 7.78
C THR A 20 -16.36 -0.34 6.37
N ARG A 21 -16.47 0.97 6.23
CA ARG A 21 -16.42 1.66 4.94
C ARG A 21 -15.03 2.21 4.69
N MET A 22 -14.41 1.78 3.59
CA MET A 22 -13.12 2.37 3.17
C MET A 22 -13.25 3.89 2.98
N THR A 23 -12.27 4.64 3.46
CA THR A 23 -12.14 6.05 3.09
C THR A 23 -11.89 6.18 1.58
N LEU A 24 -12.07 7.39 1.03
CA LEU A 24 -11.78 7.64 -0.38
C LEU A 24 -10.33 7.30 -0.74
N ALA A 25 -9.38 7.52 0.17
CA ALA A 25 -7.98 7.20 -0.06
C ALA A 25 -7.75 5.68 -0.17
N LEU A 26 -8.32 4.90 0.74
CA LEU A 26 -8.20 3.45 0.73
C LEU A 26 -8.90 2.84 -0.49
N LEU A 27 -10.08 3.35 -0.85
CA LEU A 27 -10.83 2.93 -2.02
C LEU A 27 -10.06 3.17 -3.34
N GLU A 28 -9.41 4.33 -3.50
CA GLU A 28 -8.62 4.61 -4.71
C GLU A 28 -7.39 3.69 -4.83
N ARG A 29 -6.78 3.30 -3.70
CA ARG A 29 -5.69 2.31 -3.68
C ARG A 29 -6.20 0.93 -4.03
N ALA A 30 -7.34 0.51 -3.47
CA ALA A 30 -7.97 -0.76 -3.79
C ALA A 30 -8.38 -0.85 -5.27
N ARG A 31 -8.94 0.23 -5.84
CA ARG A 31 -9.23 0.33 -7.28
C ARG A 31 -7.98 0.22 -8.14
N ARG A 32 -6.89 0.88 -7.73
CA ARG A 32 -5.62 0.79 -8.46
C ARG A 32 -5.04 -0.62 -8.43
N ALA A 33 -5.15 -1.30 -7.27
CA ALA A 33 -4.74 -2.68 -7.09
C ALA A 33 -5.60 -3.64 -7.94
N LEU A 34 -6.92 -3.44 -7.98
CA LEU A 34 -7.84 -4.20 -8.83
C LEU A 34 -7.38 -4.17 -10.29
N LEU A 35 -7.25 -2.97 -10.86
CA LEU A 35 -6.78 -2.79 -12.25
C LEU A 35 -5.43 -3.47 -12.50
N TYR A 36 -4.51 -3.38 -11.54
CA TYR A 36 -3.21 -4.01 -11.67
C TYR A 36 -3.32 -5.55 -11.66
N LEU A 37 -4.13 -6.13 -10.78
CA LEU A 37 -4.28 -7.58 -10.64
C LEU A 37 -5.06 -8.21 -11.82
N GLU A 38 -5.96 -7.47 -12.44
CA GLU A 38 -6.65 -7.84 -13.68
C GLU A 38 -5.68 -7.87 -14.87
N GLU A 39 -4.84 -6.84 -15.01
CA GLU A 39 -3.83 -6.76 -16.07
C GLU A 39 -2.68 -7.76 -15.89
N ASN A 40 -2.43 -8.23 -14.66
CA ASN A 40 -1.30 -9.08 -14.30
C ASN A 40 -1.76 -10.30 -13.49
N PRO A 41 -2.32 -11.35 -14.13
CA PRO A 41 -2.92 -12.50 -13.43
C PRO A 41 -1.98 -13.30 -12.53
N GLY A 42 -0.67 -13.27 -12.79
CA GLY A 42 0.36 -13.94 -11.98
C GLY A 42 0.76 -13.17 -10.72
N THR A 43 0.44 -11.88 -10.62
CA THR A 43 0.81 -11.04 -9.47
C THR A 43 -0.05 -11.36 -8.25
N LYS A 44 0.57 -11.42 -7.07
CA LYS A 44 -0.14 -11.46 -5.77
C LYS A 44 -0.19 -10.08 -5.12
N ALA A 45 -1.16 -9.83 -4.25
CA ALA A 45 -1.26 -8.59 -3.50
C ALA A 45 -1.15 -8.84 -2.00
N VAL A 46 -0.30 -8.07 -1.33
CA VAL A 46 -0.30 -7.92 0.12
C VAL A 46 -1.13 -6.69 0.46
N LEU A 47 -2.23 -6.91 1.17
CA LEU A 47 -3.16 -5.89 1.64
C LEU A 47 -2.74 -5.56 3.08
N SER A 48 -2.10 -4.42 3.27
CA SER A 48 -1.39 -4.10 4.51
C SER A 48 -2.01 -2.90 5.19
N GLY A 49 -2.52 -3.13 6.40
CA GLY A 49 -3.19 -2.14 7.23
C GLY A 49 -3.99 -2.83 8.33
N GLY A 50 -3.59 -2.59 9.58
CA GLY A 50 -4.27 -3.10 10.75
C GLY A 50 -5.61 -2.42 11.04
N LYS A 51 -6.08 -2.62 12.28
CA LYS A 51 -7.33 -2.04 12.78
C LYS A 51 -7.03 -0.82 13.65
N GLY A 52 -7.48 0.36 13.22
CA GLY A 52 -7.37 1.61 13.96
C GLY A 52 -8.49 1.84 14.98
N ASP A 53 -8.34 2.89 15.78
CA ASP A 53 -9.36 3.33 16.73
C ASP A 53 -10.64 3.79 15.99
N GLY A 54 -11.80 3.25 16.40
CA GLY A 54 -13.09 3.53 15.77
C GLY A 54 -13.40 2.69 14.52
N GLU A 55 -12.48 1.80 14.11
CA GLU A 55 -12.72 0.87 13.01
C GLU A 55 -13.39 -0.41 13.53
N ASN A 56 -14.27 -1.03 12.74
CA ASN A 56 -14.89 -2.31 13.07
C ASN A 56 -14.13 -3.49 12.45
N ILE A 57 -13.48 -3.27 11.31
CA ILE A 57 -12.63 -4.21 10.58
C ILE A 57 -11.27 -3.57 10.30
N SER A 58 -10.24 -4.39 10.04
CA SER A 58 -8.95 -3.89 9.58
C SER A 58 -9.07 -3.29 8.17
N GLU A 59 -8.14 -2.40 7.84
CA GLU A 59 -8.04 -1.84 6.49
C GLU A 59 -7.73 -2.93 5.45
N ALA A 60 -6.91 -3.91 5.82
CA ALA A 60 -6.59 -5.08 5.01
C ALA A 60 -7.83 -5.94 4.71
N GLU A 61 -8.69 -6.19 5.69
CA GLU A 61 -9.95 -6.91 5.51
C GLU A 61 -10.92 -6.13 4.61
N ALA A 62 -11.00 -4.80 4.78
CA ALA A 62 -11.82 -3.96 3.91
C ALA A 62 -11.37 -4.04 2.44
N MET A 63 -10.06 -4.01 2.18
CA MET A 63 -9.49 -4.20 0.84
C MET A 63 -9.72 -5.61 0.31
N TYR A 64 -9.62 -6.64 1.15
CA TYR A 64 -9.82 -8.04 0.77
C TYR A 64 -11.24 -8.27 0.27
N ARG A 65 -12.25 -7.80 1.02
CA ARG A 65 -13.66 -7.88 0.63
C ARG A 65 -13.94 -7.14 -0.67
N TYR A 66 -13.32 -5.97 -0.84
CA TYR A 66 -13.47 -5.21 -2.07
C TYR A 66 -12.94 -5.98 -3.28
N LEU A 67 -11.70 -6.48 -3.23
CA LEU A 67 -11.06 -7.15 -4.37
C LEU A 67 -11.73 -8.50 -4.70
N THR A 68 -12.06 -9.31 -3.70
CA THR A 68 -12.78 -10.57 -3.90
C THR A 68 -14.19 -10.33 -4.46
N GLY A 69 -14.90 -9.31 -3.97
CA GLY A 69 -16.18 -8.88 -4.51
C GLY A 69 -16.14 -8.40 -5.97
N HIS A 70 -14.96 -8.05 -6.48
CA HIS A 70 -14.73 -7.71 -7.90
C HIS A 70 -14.09 -8.86 -8.70
N GLY A 71 -14.05 -10.08 -8.15
CA GLY A 71 -13.65 -11.28 -8.87
C GLY A 71 -12.17 -11.65 -8.80
N ILE A 72 -11.36 -10.95 -7.98
CA ILE A 72 -9.98 -11.39 -7.73
C ILE A 72 -9.98 -12.62 -6.83
N ASN A 73 -9.28 -13.68 -7.24
CA ASN A 73 -9.12 -14.89 -6.44
C ASN A 73 -8.43 -14.57 -5.10
N GLY A 74 -9.06 -14.95 -3.98
CA GLY A 74 -8.55 -14.77 -2.62
C GLY A 74 -7.18 -15.40 -2.36
N ASP A 75 -6.78 -16.46 -3.08
CA ASP A 75 -5.46 -17.08 -2.96
C ASP A 75 -4.31 -16.16 -3.41
N ARG A 76 -4.65 -15.13 -4.19
CA ARG A 76 -3.71 -14.08 -4.61
C ARG A 76 -3.62 -12.94 -3.60
N LEU A 77 -4.47 -12.92 -2.57
CA LEU A 77 -4.61 -11.80 -1.64
C LEU A 77 -4.12 -12.22 -0.24
N ILE A 78 -3.01 -11.64 0.17
CA ILE A 78 -2.40 -11.85 1.48
C ILE A 78 -2.82 -10.69 2.37
N ARG A 79 -3.52 -10.98 3.47
CA ARG A 79 -3.89 -9.97 4.47
C ARG A 79 -2.79 -9.79 5.51
N GLU A 80 -2.44 -8.55 5.75
CA GLU A 80 -1.55 -8.11 6.83
C GLU A 80 -2.32 -7.08 7.68
N GLU A 81 -2.71 -7.49 8.88
CA GLU A 81 -3.70 -6.80 9.73
C GLU A 81 -3.10 -6.29 11.06
N GLU A 82 -1.78 -6.29 11.21
CA GLU A 82 -1.08 -6.00 12.46
C GLU A 82 -0.46 -4.60 12.46
N SER A 83 -0.24 -4.01 11.29
CA SER A 83 0.43 -2.73 11.14
C SER A 83 -0.37 -1.54 11.67
N THR A 84 0.32 -0.62 12.36
CA THR A 84 -0.24 0.65 12.86
C THR A 84 0.41 1.88 12.21
N SER A 85 1.50 1.68 11.46
CA SER A 85 2.24 2.74 10.77
C SER A 85 2.69 2.35 9.37
N THR A 86 3.04 3.34 8.54
CA THR A 86 3.58 3.12 7.18
C THR A 86 4.85 2.29 7.16
N LYS A 87 5.69 2.40 8.21
CA LYS A 87 6.92 1.60 8.34
C LYS A 87 6.56 0.14 8.63
N GLU A 88 5.69 -0.09 9.60
CA GLU A 88 5.21 -1.43 9.95
C GLU A 88 4.48 -2.10 8.78
N ASN A 89 3.67 -1.36 8.02
CA ASN A 89 3.03 -1.87 6.82
C ASN A 89 4.03 -2.56 5.89
N LEU A 90 5.15 -1.88 5.59
CA LEU A 90 6.15 -2.42 4.67
C LEU A 90 7.01 -3.52 5.30
N GLU A 91 7.38 -3.39 6.56
CA GLU A 91 8.14 -4.42 7.28
C GLU A 91 7.33 -5.71 7.43
N PHE A 92 6.07 -5.62 7.83
CA PHE A 92 5.18 -6.77 8.01
C PHE A 92 4.79 -7.37 6.67
N SER A 93 4.58 -6.53 5.64
CA SER A 93 4.41 -7.02 4.27
C SER A 93 5.62 -7.82 3.79
N CYS A 94 6.84 -7.35 4.09
CA CYS A 94 8.06 -8.09 3.75
C CYS A 94 8.12 -9.45 4.46
N ARG A 95 7.78 -9.50 5.76
CA ARG A 95 7.68 -10.76 6.51
C ARG A 95 6.63 -11.70 5.93
N LYS A 96 5.48 -11.19 5.48
CA LYS A 96 4.42 -11.99 4.84
C LYS A 96 4.84 -12.53 3.47
N ILE A 97 5.67 -11.80 2.72
CA ILE A 97 6.24 -12.28 1.45
C ILE A 97 7.32 -13.34 1.70
N GLY A 98 8.11 -13.21 2.78
CA GLY A 98 9.09 -14.21 3.21
C GLY A 98 10.37 -14.26 2.36
N THR A 99 10.50 -13.40 1.35
CA THR A 99 11.70 -13.27 0.51
C THR A 99 11.86 -11.83 0.02
N THR A 100 13.11 -11.41 -0.18
CA THR A 100 13.47 -10.12 -0.77
C THR A 100 13.93 -10.23 -2.24
N ASP A 101 14.16 -11.47 -2.73
CA ASP A 101 14.50 -11.74 -4.14
C ASP A 101 13.23 -11.85 -4.98
N CYS A 102 12.44 -10.78 -4.98
CA CYS A 102 11.24 -10.65 -5.79
C CYS A 102 11.04 -9.20 -6.24
N SER A 103 10.17 -9.04 -7.22
CA SER A 103 9.75 -7.73 -7.74
C SER A 103 8.46 -7.28 -7.05
N VAL A 104 8.52 -6.08 -6.45
CA VAL A 104 7.43 -5.55 -5.61
C VAL A 104 6.97 -4.18 -6.11
N GLY A 105 5.66 -4.00 -6.22
CA GLY A 105 5.02 -2.72 -6.54
C GLY A 105 4.36 -2.10 -5.32
N VAL A 106 4.75 -0.89 -4.92
CA VAL A 106 4.07 -0.20 -3.80
C VAL A 106 2.89 0.62 -4.34
N VAL A 107 1.67 0.27 -3.89
CA VAL A 107 0.42 0.97 -4.21
C VAL A 107 0.07 1.93 -3.07
N THR A 108 0.14 3.23 -3.37
CA THR A 108 -0.27 4.31 -2.46
C THR A 108 -0.65 5.57 -3.24
N ASN A 109 -1.07 6.63 -2.56
CA ASN A 109 -1.44 7.90 -3.21
C ASN A 109 -0.18 8.64 -3.68
N ASN A 110 -0.29 9.40 -4.78
CA ASN A 110 0.80 10.10 -5.50
C ASN A 110 1.93 10.73 -4.65
N PHE A 111 1.65 11.18 -3.43
CA PHE A 111 2.62 11.88 -2.57
C PHE A 111 3.45 10.94 -1.67
N HIS A 112 2.92 9.77 -1.31
CA HIS A 112 3.62 8.79 -0.45
C HIS A 112 4.39 7.73 -1.25
N VAL A 113 4.22 7.68 -2.58
CA VAL A 113 4.78 6.60 -3.42
C VAL A 113 6.31 6.59 -3.34
N TRP A 114 6.93 7.76 -3.28
CA TRP A 114 8.38 7.89 -3.10
C TRP A 114 8.85 7.38 -1.74
N ARG A 115 8.17 7.76 -0.65
CA ARG A 115 8.50 7.30 0.70
C ARG A 115 8.30 5.78 0.84
N GLY A 116 7.19 5.26 0.31
CA GLY A 116 6.91 3.83 0.31
C GLY A 116 7.97 3.04 -0.48
N ALA A 117 8.33 3.51 -1.67
CA ALA A 117 9.39 2.87 -2.47
C ALA A 117 10.77 2.96 -1.81
N ALA A 118 11.09 4.08 -1.14
CA ALA A 118 12.36 4.23 -0.41
C ALA A 118 12.45 3.26 0.78
N ILE A 119 11.37 3.12 1.57
CA ILE A 119 11.32 2.18 2.69
C ILE A 119 11.38 0.73 2.17
N ALA A 120 10.66 0.40 1.09
CA ALA A 120 10.73 -0.93 0.49
C ALA A 120 12.15 -1.30 0.04
N ARG A 121 12.90 -0.35 -0.55
CA ARG A 121 14.33 -0.57 -0.87
C ARG A 121 15.18 -0.79 0.38
N LYS A 122 14.91 -0.08 1.47
CA LYS A 122 15.58 -0.31 2.76
C LYS A 122 15.27 -1.68 3.37
N CYS A 123 14.07 -2.22 3.13
CA CYS A 123 13.71 -3.58 3.52
C CYS A 123 14.43 -4.67 2.69
N GLY A 124 15.22 -4.29 1.68
CA GLY A 124 16.09 -5.19 0.94
C GLY A 124 15.49 -5.77 -0.34
N PHE A 125 14.29 -5.34 -0.77
CA PHE A 125 13.70 -5.83 -2.02
C PHE A 125 14.60 -5.53 -3.22
N ARG A 126 14.88 -6.58 -4.01
CA ARG A 126 15.72 -6.50 -5.21
C ARG A 126 15.17 -5.54 -6.24
N GLU A 127 13.85 -5.55 -6.43
CA GLU A 127 13.19 -4.66 -7.38
C GLU A 127 11.95 -4.00 -6.79
N VAL A 128 11.93 -2.67 -6.80
CA VAL A 128 10.83 -1.87 -6.27
C VAL A 128 10.28 -0.94 -7.34
N ALA A 129 9.03 -1.19 -7.73
CA ALA A 129 8.26 -0.37 -8.64
C ALA A 129 7.24 0.51 -7.89
N MET A 130 6.88 1.62 -8.52
CA MET A 130 5.89 2.56 -8.02
C MET A 130 4.56 2.35 -8.75
N VAL A 131 3.49 2.07 -8.00
CA VAL A 131 2.13 1.87 -8.56
C VAL A 131 1.20 2.96 -8.02
N PRO A 132 1.27 4.20 -8.53
CA PRO A 132 0.49 5.31 -7.99
C PRO A 132 -1.01 5.11 -8.19
N SER A 133 -1.78 5.37 -7.15
CA SER A 133 -3.24 5.55 -7.22
C SER A 133 -3.62 7.02 -7.41
N ARG A 134 -4.67 7.28 -8.19
CA ARG A 134 -5.15 8.64 -8.45
C ARG A 134 -5.95 9.14 -7.25
N TYR A 135 -5.33 9.98 -6.42
CA TYR A 135 -6.08 10.72 -5.39
C TYR A 135 -6.33 12.15 -5.89
N ARG A 136 -7.60 12.55 -6.07
CA ARG A 136 -8.00 13.93 -6.37
C ARG A 136 -8.83 14.46 -5.20
N SER A 137 -8.18 15.17 -4.28
CA SER A 137 -8.85 15.87 -3.17
C SER A 137 -8.16 17.19 -2.90
N TRP A 138 -8.92 18.22 -2.54
CA TRP A 138 -8.39 19.53 -2.12
C TRP A 138 -7.47 19.43 -0.89
N ARG A 139 -7.60 18.37 -0.09
CA ARG A 139 -6.71 18.08 1.05
C ARG A 139 -5.26 17.80 0.65
N LEU A 140 -4.98 17.58 -0.63
CA LEU A 140 -3.62 17.46 -1.17
C LEU A 140 -2.75 18.67 -0.82
N PHE A 141 -3.31 19.87 -0.86
CA PHE A 141 -2.57 21.09 -0.51
C PHE A 141 -2.15 21.15 0.96
N ILE A 142 -2.81 20.40 1.85
CA ILE A 142 -2.48 20.32 3.29
C ILE A 142 -1.52 19.17 3.57
N TYR A 143 -1.70 18.02 2.89
CA TYR A 143 -0.85 16.85 3.11
C TYR A 143 0.56 17.01 2.52
N ILE A 144 0.72 17.73 1.40
CA ILE A 144 2.04 17.94 0.77
C ILE A 144 3.05 18.65 1.69
N PRO A 145 2.73 19.81 2.33
CA PRO A 145 3.65 20.46 3.27
C PRO A 145 3.97 19.57 4.47
N ARG A 146 2.97 18.87 5.00
CA ARG A 146 3.14 17.96 6.14
C ARG A 146 4.05 16.79 5.79
N GLU A 147 3.95 16.27 4.57
CA GLU A 147 4.83 15.22 4.04
C GLU A 147 6.27 15.70 3.90
N ILE A 148 6.49 16.90 3.35
CA ILE A 148 7.82 17.52 3.25
C ILE A 148 8.44 17.65 4.63
N LEU A 149 7.68 18.12 5.62
CA LEU A 149 8.14 18.22 7.00
C LEU A 149 8.44 16.84 7.61
N ALA A 150 7.64 15.82 7.31
CA ALA A 150 7.89 14.46 7.78
C ALA A 150 9.14 13.84 7.16
N ILE A 151 9.40 14.06 5.87
CA ILE A 151 10.62 13.62 5.18
C ILE A 151 11.86 14.34 5.74
N ILE A 152 11.77 15.66 5.98
CA ILE A 152 12.85 16.45 6.60
C ILE A 152 13.13 15.93 8.01
N LYS A 153 12.07 15.69 8.81
CA LYS A 153 12.20 15.13 10.16
C LYS A 153 12.85 13.75 10.13
N ASP A 154 12.39 12.85 9.27
CA ASP A 154 12.95 11.50 9.17
C ASP A 154 14.42 11.51 8.70
N LYS A 155 14.79 12.44 7.82
CA LYS A 155 16.19 12.65 7.39
C LYS A 155 17.06 13.24 8.51
N LEU A 156 16.54 14.17 9.31
CA LEU A 156 17.22 14.73 10.47
C LEU A 156 17.40 13.70 11.60
N MET A 157 16.46 12.77 11.74
CA MET A 157 16.48 11.72 12.75
C MET A 157 17.22 10.44 12.32
N GLY A 158 17.78 10.38 11.10
CA GLY A 158 18.48 9.20 10.59
C GLY A 158 17.57 8.00 10.29
N ASN A 159 16.25 8.19 10.26
CA ASN A 159 15.28 7.17 9.89
C ASN A 159 15.21 6.98 8.36
N LEU A 160 15.77 7.93 7.60
CA LEU A 160 15.88 7.97 6.13
C LEU A 160 17.33 7.82 5.66
#